data_AF-A0AA41QZA0-F1
#
_entry.id   AF-A0AA41QZA0-F1
#
_cell.length_a   1.000
_cell.length_b   1.000
_cell.length_c   1.000
_cell.angle_alpha   90.00
_cell.angle_beta   90.00
_cell.angle_gamma   90.00
#
_symmetry.space_group_name_H-M   'P 1'
#
loop_
_entity.id
_entity.type
_entity.pdbx_description
1 polymer ?
#
loop_
_entity_poly.entity_id
_entity_poly.type
_entity_poly.pdbx_seq_one_letter_code
_entity_poly.pdbx_strand_id
1 'polypeptide(L)'
;MTIPLSDVAASTSGDLPQLFSGDLRPYPGIPDDWSEAKRQLAVNILFDVSHSFPHMRTETDPDADVEDFWEDAARLSAAWYATNGSRLVAKAPGTAETPWTADEMSRRLGPVDRVEDGGRHAVDKLVGHPLVRKYGGRGMLLGSIGGDPATDIITWMVARHRKFGVERAIVKATALKGGIWSIKLDLDPTVVEERLLEALGWDYVRLEGLADAVFVQDQLELAYEYRLFVVDGEVISGAGCIEEFTPLDRNIDDGSFDTRVRKWRGPLASYGRDATPSPVEYRIGTVAELVKFGRKVASEHGGTVVIDVAFDGGTRGNAHRDSGHPVVIELNTLPNSGLYASNPWLVAEKLMTATDRGYLL
;
A
#
# COMPACT_ATOMS: atom_id res chain seq x y z
N MET A 1 15.39 -21.18 -28.41
CA MET A 1 15.91 -20.33 -29.51
C MET A 1 15.26 -18.96 -29.31
N THR A 2 15.82 -18.17 -28.38
CA THR A 2 16.58 -16.92 -28.62
C THR A 2 15.72 -15.77 -29.16
N ILE A 3 15.55 -14.78 -28.29
CA ILE A 3 14.97 -13.45 -28.52
C ILE A 3 15.87 -12.63 -29.46
N PRO A 4 15.34 -11.77 -30.34
CA PRO A 4 16.02 -10.54 -30.72
C PRO A 4 15.46 -9.36 -29.92
N LEU A 5 16.29 -8.90 -28.98
CA LEU A 5 16.24 -7.60 -28.33
C LEU A 5 16.89 -6.62 -29.31
N SER A 6 16.08 -5.98 -30.14
CA SER A 6 16.49 -4.78 -30.86
C SER A 6 15.21 -4.08 -31.34
N ASP A 7 15.11 -2.79 -31.02
CA ASP A 7 14.07 -1.84 -31.45
C ASP A 7 13.08 -1.37 -30.37
N VAL A 8 13.45 -1.45 -29.09
CA VAL A 8 13.05 -0.36 -28.17
C VAL A 8 13.94 0.84 -28.53
N ALA A 9 13.44 1.64 -29.47
CA ALA A 9 14.09 2.83 -29.96
C ALA A 9 14.51 3.73 -28.79
N ALA A 10 15.81 3.99 -28.70
CA ALA A 10 16.34 5.16 -28.04
C ALA A 10 15.78 6.40 -28.75
N SER A 11 14.74 6.99 -28.16
CA SER A 11 14.28 8.33 -28.47
C SER A 11 15.08 9.32 -27.63
N THR A 12 16.21 9.77 -28.18
CA THR A 12 16.93 10.95 -27.71
C THR A 12 16.20 12.22 -28.17
N SER A 13 15.26 12.68 -27.35
CA SER A 13 15.02 14.11 -27.08
C SER A 13 14.91 14.23 -25.56
N GLY A 14 15.46 15.31 -24.98
CA GLY A 14 15.56 15.50 -23.54
C GLY A 14 14.21 15.70 -22.82
N ASP A 15 13.39 14.66 -22.79
CA ASP A 15 12.11 14.64 -22.08
C ASP A 15 12.37 14.37 -20.60
N LEU A 16 12.27 15.46 -19.85
CA LEU A 16 12.44 15.49 -18.41
C LEU A 16 11.27 14.77 -17.70
N PRO A 17 11.47 14.28 -16.46
CA PRO A 17 10.52 13.46 -15.71
C PRO A 17 9.08 14.02 -15.68
N GLN A 18 8.07 13.16 -15.89
CA GLN A 18 6.67 13.44 -15.56
C GLN A 18 6.25 12.66 -14.32
N LEU A 19 5.51 13.31 -13.41
CA LEU A 19 4.83 12.66 -12.28
C LEU A 19 3.33 12.55 -12.60
N PHE A 20 2.71 11.43 -12.22
CA PHE A 20 1.28 11.16 -12.42
C PHE A 20 0.53 11.20 -11.10
N SER A 21 -0.50 12.04 -11.00
CA SER A 21 -1.41 12.07 -9.84
C SER A 21 -2.82 11.57 -10.19
N GLY A 22 -3.52 11.03 -9.19
CA GLY A 22 -4.94 10.65 -9.29
C GLY A 22 -5.86 11.87 -9.37
N ASP A 23 -7.16 11.61 -9.56
CA ASP A 23 -8.20 12.63 -9.45
C ASP A 23 -8.31 13.13 -8.02
N LEU A 24 -8.51 14.43 -7.85
CA LEU A 24 -8.85 14.98 -6.55
C LEU A 24 -10.30 14.60 -6.19
N ARG A 25 -10.49 14.03 -5.01
CA ARG A 25 -11.81 13.70 -4.46
C ARG A 25 -12.60 14.96 -4.07
N PRO A 26 -13.92 14.88 -3.79
CA PRO A 26 -14.70 16.01 -3.32
C PRO A 26 -14.05 16.69 -2.11
N TYR A 27 -14.12 18.03 -2.04
CA TYR A 27 -13.43 18.80 -1.00
C TYR A 27 -14.24 18.80 0.30
N PRO A 28 -13.72 18.24 1.41
CA PRO A 28 -14.46 18.12 2.66
C PRO A 28 -14.47 19.40 3.51
N GLY A 29 -13.72 20.43 3.12
CA GLY A 29 -13.48 21.61 3.96
C GLY A 29 -12.21 21.49 4.81
N ILE A 30 -11.96 22.53 5.60
CA ILE A 30 -10.92 22.54 6.64
C ILE A 30 -11.65 22.44 7.99
N PRO A 31 -11.47 21.35 8.75
CA PRO A 31 -12.09 21.21 10.07
C PRO A 31 -11.67 22.31 11.05
N ASP A 32 -12.65 22.79 11.83
CA ASP A 32 -12.45 23.88 12.79
C ASP A 32 -11.56 23.49 13.99
N ASP A 33 -11.51 22.21 14.31
CA ASP A 33 -10.74 21.64 15.43
C ASP A 33 -9.25 21.44 15.12
N TRP A 34 -8.83 21.68 13.87
CA TRP A 34 -7.43 21.59 13.47
C TRP A 34 -6.55 22.62 14.17
N SER A 35 -5.28 22.28 14.39
CA SER A 35 -4.30 23.26 14.87
C SER A 35 -4.08 24.35 13.81
N GLU A 36 -3.64 25.54 14.26
CA GLU A 36 -3.30 26.64 13.34
C GLU A 36 -2.25 26.22 12.31
N ALA A 37 -1.22 25.49 12.74
CA ALA A 37 -0.18 24.96 11.84
C ALA A 37 -0.76 24.01 10.78
N LYS A 38 -1.66 23.10 11.19
CA LYS A 38 -2.32 22.14 10.27
C LYS A 38 -3.19 22.89 9.25
N ARG A 39 -3.98 23.87 9.70
CA ARG A 39 -4.78 24.73 8.82
C ARG A 39 -3.93 25.53 7.84
N GLN A 40 -2.82 26.10 8.30
CA GLN A 40 -1.92 26.86 7.43
C GLN A 40 -1.30 25.98 6.34
N LEU A 41 -0.91 24.75 6.67
CA LEU A 41 -0.42 23.79 5.69
C LEU A 41 -1.51 23.40 4.69
N ALA A 42 -2.75 23.18 5.15
CA ALA A 42 -3.90 22.94 4.29
C ALA A 42 -4.13 24.07 3.29
N VAL A 43 -4.09 25.32 3.75
CA VAL A 43 -4.24 26.51 2.90
C VAL A 43 -3.13 26.56 1.84
N ASN A 44 -1.89 26.26 2.20
CA ASN A 44 -0.77 26.22 1.25
C ASN A 44 -0.97 25.14 0.18
N ILE A 45 -1.40 23.94 0.57
CA ILE A 45 -1.71 22.84 -0.36
C ILE A 45 -2.82 23.25 -1.32
N LEU A 46 -3.91 23.83 -0.82
CA LEU A 46 -5.02 24.29 -1.66
C LEU A 46 -4.60 25.44 -2.59
N PHE A 47 -3.71 26.32 -2.13
CA PHE A 47 -3.14 27.36 -2.99
C PHE A 47 -2.35 26.74 -4.15
N ASP A 48 -1.46 25.79 -3.86
CA ASP A 48 -0.68 25.08 -4.89
C ASP A 48 -1.60 24.37 -5.89
N VAL A 49 -2.57 23.59 -5.40
CA VAL A 49 -3.51 22.85 -6.26
C VAL A 49 -4.34 23.83 -7.11
N SER A 50 -4.88 24.89 -6.52
CA SER A 50 -5.75 25.82 -7.25
C SER A 50 -5.02 26.70 -8.26
N HIS A 51 -3.76 27.06 -7.99
CA HIS A 51 -2.94 27.84 -8.92
C HIS A 51 -2.52 27.00 -10.13
N SER A 52 -2.17 25.76 -9.87
CA SER A 52 -1.59 24.83 -10.84
C SER A 52 -2.64 24.10 -11.66
N PHE A 53 -3.78 23.85 -11.02
CA PHE A 53 -4.86 23.04 -11.54
C PHE A 53 -6.20 23.71 -11.22
N PRO A 54 -6.50 24.88 -11.82
CA PRO A 54 -7.76 25.57 -11.57
C PRO A 54 -8.98 24.75 -12.00
N HIS A 55 -8.79 23.84 -12.96
CA HIS A 55 -9.80 22.86 -13.37
C HIS A 55 -9.95 21.71 -12.38
N MET A 56 -9.01 21.54 -11.43
CA MET A 56 -9.07 20.53 -10.37
C MET A 56 -9.91 20.91 -9.14
N ARG A 57 -10.65 22.02 -9.19
CA ARG A 57 -11.58 22.37 -8.13
C ARG A 57 -12.75 21.40 -8.12
N THR A 58 -12.89 20.70 -7.01
CA THR A 58 -14.02 19.80 -6.74
C THR A 58 -15.14 20.57 -6.04
N GLU A 59 -16.36 20.06 -6.14
CA GLU A 59 -17.46 20.56 -5.32
C GLU A 59 -17.16 20.31 -3.83
N THR A 60 -17.63 21.21 -2.98
CA THR A 60 -17.53 21.02 -1.53
C THR A 60 -18.54 19.96 -1.11
N ASP A 61 -18.07 18.91 -0.46
CA ASP A 61 -18.88 17.85 0.11
C ASP A 61 -18.40 17.58 1.54
N PRO A 62 -19.06 18.15 2.56
CA PRO A 62 -18.68 17.96 3.97
C PRO A 62 -18.72 16.51 4.45
N ASP A 63 -19.42 15.63 3.73
CA ASP A 63 -19.53 14.21 4.05
C ASP A 63 -18.42 13.37 3.35
N ALA A 64 -17.59 14.01 2.53
CA ALA A 64 -16.48 13.35 1.86
C ALA A 64 -15.38 12.95 2.85
N ASP A 65 -14.64 11.90 2.48
CA ASP A 65 -13.54 11.38 3.28
C ASP A 65 -12.38 12.39 3.37
N VAL A 66 -12.11 12.84 4.60
CA VAL A 66 -11.10 13.85 4.92
C VAL A 66 -9.69 13.33 4.65
N GLU A 67 -9.37 12.11 5.07
CA GLU A 67 -8.04 11.52 4.91
C GLU A 67 -7.69 11.48 3.42
N ASP A 68 -8.61 10.89 2.68
CA ASP A 68 -8.51 10.59 1.28
C ASP A 68 -8.30 11.86 0.41
N PHE A 69 -9.12 12.89 0.61
CA PHE A 69 -8.95 14.17 -0.09
C PHE A 69 -7.56 14.77 0.18
N TRP A 70 -7.17 14.85 1.45
CA TRP A 70 -5.97 15.57 1.85
C TRP A 70 -4.69 14.83 1.47
N GLU A 71 -4.71 13.50 1.40
CA GLU A 71 -3.60 12.74 0.82
C GLU A 71 -3.42 13.05 -0.67
N ASP A 72 -4.50 13.06 -1.46
CA ASP A 72 -4.41 13.35 -2.90
C ASP A 72 -3.97 14.79 -3.18
N ALA A 73 -4.51 15.74 -2.40
CA ALA A 73 -4.10 17.14 -2.46
C ALA A 73 -2.60 17.29 -2.13
N ALA A 74 -2.11 16.57 -1.11
CA ALA A 74 -0.70 16.57 -0.75
C ALA A 74 0.19 15.93 -1.83
N ARG A 75 -0.24 14.83 -2.48
CA ARG A 75 0.47 14.25 -3.64
C ARG A 75 0.61 15.27 -4.77
N LEU A 76 -0.46 16.02 -5.07
CA LEU A 76 -0.47 17.05 -6.09
C LEU A 76 0.45 18.24 -5.76
N SER A 77 0.35 18.79 -4.55
CA SER A 77 1.24 19.87 -4.09
C SER A 77 2.71 19.43 -4.11
N ALA A 78 3.02 18.22 -3.65
CA ALA A 78 4.37 17.67 -3.67
C ALA A 78 4.93 17.54 -5.09
N ALA A 79 4.14 16.97 -6.02
CA ALA A 79 4.55 16.82 -7.40
C ALA A 79 4.68 18.17 -8.12
N TRP A 80 3.82 19.14 -7.81
CA TRP A 80 3.93 20.52 -8.31
C TRP A 80 5.25 21.16 -7.88
N TYR A 81 5.56 21.10 -6.58
CA TYR A 81 6.78 21.66 -6.02
C TYR A 81 8.03 21.03 -6.65
N ALA A 82 8.07 19.70 -6.75
CA ALA A 82 9.20 18.97 -7.30
C ALA A 82 9.44 19.25 -8.80
N THR A 83 8.37 19.48 -9.58
CA THR A 83 8.46 19.74 -11.03
C THR A 83 8.56 21.23 -11.39
N ASN A 84 8.54 22.11 -10.38
CA ASN A 84 8.31 23.55 -10.56
C ASN A 84 7.13 23.83 -11.51
N GLY A 85 6.11 22.98 -11.41
CA GLY A 85 4.87 23.05 -12.16
C GLY A 85 4.88 22.77 -13.67
N SER A 86 6.05 22.54 -14.26
CA SER A 86 6.17 22.47 -15.71
C SER A 86 5.93 21.06 -16.30
N ARG A 87 5.81 20.01 -15.46
CA ARG A 87 5.88 18.60 -15.88
C ARG A 87 5.02 17.62 -15.06
N LEU A 88 3.87 18.06 -14.60
CA LEU A 88 2.92 17.23 -13.85
C LEU A 88 1.75 16.82 -14.76
N VAL A 89 1.43 15.53 -14.79
CA VAL A 89 0.23 14.99 -15.43
C VAL A 89 -0.78 14.65 -14.33
N ALA A 90 -1.90 15.35 -14.31
CA ALA A 90 -3.02 15.08 -13.41
C ALA A 90 -4.30 14.94 -14.24
N LYS A 91 -5.24 14.12 -13.76
CA LYS A 91 -6.58 14.04 -14.35
C LYS A 91 -7.49 15.11 -13.76
N ALA A 92 -8.50 15.50 -14.55
CA ALA A 92 -9.48 16.50 -14.12
C ALA A 92 -10.50 15.89 -13.13
N PRO A 93 -11.11 16.68 -12.22
CA PRO A 93 -12.12 16.20 -11.29
C PRO A 93 -13.32 15.63 -12.02
N GLY A 94 -13.99 14.68 -11.37
CA GLY A 94 -15.13 14.00 -11.96
C GLY A 94 -14.75 12.98 -13.03
N THR A 95 -13.45 12.75 -13.29
CA THR A 95 -12.99 11.61 -14.12
C THR A 95 -12.76 10.33 -13.33
N ALA A 96 -13.21 10.27 -12.07
CA ALA A 96 -13.15 9.07 -11.23
C ALA A 96 -13.85 7.87 -11.89
N GLU A 97 -14.91 8.11 -12.68
CA GLU A 97 -15.61 7.09 -13.47
C GLU A 97 -14.95 6.80 -14.82
N THR A 98 -13.97 7.61 -15.24
CA THR A 98 -13.19 7.38 -16.45
C THR A 98 -11.90 6.66 -16.06
N PRO A 99 -11.82 5.33 -16.21
CA PRO A 99 -10.62 4.58 -15.86
C PRO A 99 -9.42 5.12 -16.64
N TRP A 100 -8.25 5.10 -16.00
CA TRP A 100 -6.99 5.34 -16.72
C TRP A 100 -6.91 4.36 -17.89
N THR A 101 -6.44 4.84 -19.04
CA THR A 101 -6.14 3.97 -20.18
C THR A 101 -5.08 2.95 -19.79
N ALA A 102 -4.98 1.86 -20.54
CA ALA A 102 -3.97 0.83 -20.29
C ALA A 102 -2.53 1.39 -20.32
N ASP A 103 -2.25 2.34 -21.20
CA ASP A 103 -0.96 3.00 -21.31
C ASP A 103 -0.69 3.90 -20.09
N GLU A 104 -1.67 4.68 -19.66
CA GLU A 104 -1.53 5.50 -18.45
C GLU A 104 -1.40 4.64 -17.18
N MET A 105 -2.16 3.55 -17.07
CA MET A 105 -2.00 2.57 -15.99
C MET A 105 -0.62 1.92 -16.03
N SER A 106 -0.13 1.58 -17.21
CA SER A 106 1.23 1.04 -17.38
C SER A 106 2.29 2.02 -16.92
N ARG A 107 2.11 3.31 -17.20
CA ARG A 107 3.02 4.39 -16.78
C ARG A 107 2.87 4.74 -15.30
N ARG A 108 1.74 4.43 -14.67
CA ARG A 108 1.45 4.72 -13.27
C ARG A 108 1.80 3.56 -12.34
N LEU A 109 1.58 2.32 -12.77
CA LEU A 109 1.66 1.13 -11.90
C LEU A 109 2.61 0.05 -12.44
N GLY A 110 3.21 0.25 -13.62
CA GLY A 110 3.90 -0.81 -14.36
C GLY A 110 2.97 -1.60 -15.29
N PRO A 111 3.52 -2.42 -16.19
CA PRO A 111 2.77 -3.05 -17.25
C PRO A 111 1.66 -3.98 -16.73
N VAL A 112 0.51 -3.92 -17.40
CA VAL A 112 -0.63 -4.81 -17.13
C VAL A 112 -0.39 -6.12 -17.89
N ASP A 113 -0.02 -7.16 -17.16
CA ASP A 113 0.53 -8.39 -17.77
C ASP A 113 -0.54 -9.44 -18.16
N ARG A 114 -1.82 -9.28 -17.78
CA ARG A 114 -2.90 -10.23 -18.12
C ARG A 114 -4.21 -9.53 -18.50
N VAL A 115 -4.89 -10.08 -19.52
CA VAL A 115 -6.23 -9.67 -20.00
C VAL A 115 -7.21 -10.80 -19.65
N GLU A 116 -8.41 -10.47 -19.18
CA GLU A 116 -9.48 -11.44 -18.91
C GLU A 116 -10.67 -11.25 -19.87
N ASP A 117 -11.53 -12.27 -19.99
CA ASP A 117 -12.81 -12.11 -20.67
C ASP A 117 -13.80 -11.37 -19.75
N GLY A 118 -14.29 -10.21 -20.20
CA GLY A 118 -15.17 -9.34 -19.43
C GLY A 118 -14.46 -8.26 -18.60
N GLY A 119 -13.11 -8.17 -18.64
CA GLY A 119 -12.32 -7.19 -17.88
C GLY A 119 -10.81 -7.45 -17.91
N ARG A 120 -10.02 -6.85 -17.02
CA ARG A 120 -8.59 -7.18 -16.83
C ARG A 120 -8.33 -7.48 -15.35
N HIS A 121 -7.76 -8.64 -15.03
CA HIS A 121 -7.20 -8.97 -13.70
C HIS A 121 -5.69 -8.76 -13.72
N ALA A 122 -5.30 -7.57 -13.30
CA ALA A 122 -3.90 -7.23 -13.10
C ALA A 122 -3.45 -7.77 -11.73
N VAL A 123 -2.92 -8.99 -11.67
CA VAL A 123 -2.24 -9.48 -10.44
C VAL A 123 -1.15 -8.46 -10.11
N ASP A 124 -1.27 -7.80 -8.96
CA ASP A 124 -0.24 -6.89 -8.49
C ASP A 124 1.06 -7.67 -8.28
N LYS A 125 2.08 -7.33 -9.07
CA LYS A 125 3.39 -8.00 -9.10
C LYS A 125 4.06 -7.99 -7.72
N LEU A 126 3.69 -7.05 -6.86
CA LEU A 126 4.26 -6.89 -5.52
C LEU A 126 3.66 -7.86 -4.49
N VAL A 127 2.43 -8.34 -4.69
CA VAL A 127 1.71 -9.22 -3.74
C VAL A 127 2.48 -10.53 -3.48
N GLY A 128 3.13 -11.08 -4.50
CA GLY A 128 3.92 -12.30 -4.42
C GLY A 128 5.43 -12.10 -4.29
N HIS A 129 5.90 -10.87 -4.09
CA HIS A 129 7.32 -10.54 -4.27
C HIS A 129 8.25 -11.37 -3.38
N PRO A 130 9.43 -11.82 -3.87
CA PRO A 130 10.34 -12.66 -3.09
C PRO A 130 10.76 -12.08 -1.73
N LEU A 131 10.85 -10.75 -1.61
CA LEU A 131 11.17 -10.09 -0.34
C LEU A 131 10.04 -10.22 0.68
N VAL A 132 8.77 -10.20 0.25
CA VAL A 132 7.62 -10.42 1.15
C VAL A 132 7.68 -11.85 1.70
N ARG A 133 8.00 -12.84 0.86
CA ARG A 133 8.18 -14.23 1.31
C ARG A 133 9.40 -14.41 2.22
N LYS A 134 10.51 -13.75 1.92
CA LYS A 134 11.77 -13.84 2.68
C LYS A 134 11.67 -13.17 4.05
N TYR A 135 11.01 -12.03 4.13
CA TYR A 135 10.97 -11.17 5.32
C TYR A 135 9.61 -11.13 6.02
N GLY A 136 8.58 -11.79 5.50
CA GLY A 136 7.24 -11.70 6.08
C GLY A 136 6.99 -12.54 7.32
N GLY A 137 7.94 -13.41 7.70
CA GLY A 137 7.89 -14.19 8.95
C GLY A 137 6.80 -15.27 9.02
N ARG A 138 6.06 -15.51 7.92
CA ARG A 138 4.86 -16.36 7.86
C ARG A 138 4.82 -17.20 6.59
N GLY A 139 4.05 -18.29 6.61
CA GLY A 139 3.73 -19.04 5.41
C GLY A 139 2.85 -18.21 4.47
N MET A 140 3.10 -18.31 3.17
CA MET A 140 2.39 -17.58 2.13
C MET A 140 2.22 -18.45 0.87
N LEU A 141 1.13 -18.24 0.14
CA LEU A 141 0.87 -18.83 -1.16
C LEU A 141 0.12 -17.83 -2.04
N LEU A 142 0.62 -17.62 -3.26
CA LEU A 142 -0.17 -17.06 -4.36
C LEU A 142 -0.82 -18.26 -5.05
N GLY A 143 -2.15 -18.29 -5.12
CA GLY A 143 -2.86 -19.49 -5.54
C GLY A 143 -4.28 -19.24 -6.03
N SER A 144 -5.01 -20.33 -6.22
CA SER A 144 -6.36 -20.36 -6.77
C SER A 144 -7.37 -20.89 -5.74
N ILE A 145 -8.63 -20.50 -5.90
CA ILE A 145 -9.76 -21.12 -5.20
C ILE A 145 -10.26 -22.24 -6.11
N GLY A 146 -9.92 -23.50 -5.81
CA GLY A 146 -10.16 -24.59 -6.75
C GLY A 146 -9.34 -24.47 -8.05
N GLY A 147 -9.56 -25.37 -9.00
CA GLY A 147 -8.91 -25.35 -10.32
C GLY A 147 -7.58 -26.12 -10.42
N ASP A 148 -6.53 -25.71 -9.69
CA ASP A 148 -5.21 -26.38 -9.70
C ASP A 148 -4.86 -26.96 -8.32
N PRO A 149 -4.79 -28.30 -8.17
CA PRO A 149 -4.41 -28.95 -6.91
C PRO A 149 -3.04 -28.53 -6.35
N ALA A 150 -2.11 -28.05 -7.19
CA ALA A 150 -0.78 -27.63 -6.75
C ALA A 150 -0.78 -26.26 -6.07
N THR A 151 -1.75 -25.41 -6.40
CA THR A 151 -1.87 -24.03 -5.89
C THR A 151 -3.19 -23.76 -5.19
N ASP A 152 -3.98 -24.80 -4.92
CA ASP A 152 -5.26 -24.69 -4.23
C ASP A 152 -5.07 -24.18 -2.80
N ILE A 153 -5.69 -23.03 -2.51
CA ILE A 153 -5.53 -22.36 -1.21
C ILE A 153 -6.21 -23.13 -0.06
N ILE A 154 -7.28 -23.88 -0.33
CA ILE A 154 -7.98 -24.65 0.70
C ILE A 154 -7.07 -25.77 1.21
N THR A 155 -6.51 -26.54 0.30
CA THR A 155 -5.53 -27.59 0.60
C THR A 155 -4.32 -27.03 1.34
N TRP A 156 -3.81 -25.88 0.89
CA TRP A 156 -2.70 -25.20 1.56
C TRP A 156 -3.05 -24.81 3.01
N MET A 157 -4.19 -24.15 3.23
CA MET A 157 -4.63 -23.71 4.56
C MET A 157 -4.84 -24.88 5.52
N VAL A 158 -5.50 -25.96 5.07
CA VAL A 158 -5.65 -27.19 5.89
C VAL A 158 -4.29 -27.77 6.25
N ALA A 159 -3.34 -27.78 5.30
CA ALA A 159 -1.98 -28.24 5.56
C ALA A 159 -1.24 -27.33 6.56
N ARG A 160 -1.43 -26.00 6.50
CA ARG A 160 -0.88 -25.05 7.48
C ARG A 160 -1.41 -25.31 8.87
N HIS A 161 -2.72 -25.46 9.01
CA HIS A 161 -3.37 -25.77 10.28
C HIS A 161 -2.84 -27.09 10.86
N ARG A 162 -2.86 -28.16 10.06
CA ARG A 162 -2.40 -29.50 10.48
C ARG A 162 -0.94 -29.55 10.88
N LYS A 163 -0.04 -28.89 10.13
CA LYS A 163 1.41 -29.03 10.32
C LYS A 163 2.00 -28.02 11.31
N PHE A 164 1.45 -26.81 11.36
CA PHE A 164 2.04 -25.70 12.11
C PHE A 164 1.10 -25.13 13.18
N GLY A 165 -0.12 -25.65 13.32
CA GLY A 165 -1.10 -25.15 14.29
C GLY A 165 -1.61 -23.75 13.97
N VAL A 166 -1.55 -23.32 12.71
CA VAL A 166 -2.07 -22.00 12.30
C VAL A 166 -3.57 -21.98 12.50
N GLU A 167 -4.07 -21.06 13.33
CA GLU A 167 -5.50 -20.98 13.64
C GLU A 167 -6.30 -20.17 12.61
N ARG A 168 -5.65 -19.18 11.98
CA ARG A 168 -6.28 -18.31 10.99
C ARG A 168 -5.33 -17.98 9.85
N ALA A 169 -5.89 -17.80 8.65
CA ALA A 169 -5.19 -17.29 7.49
C ALA A 169 -5.78 -15.95 7.06
N ILE A 170 -4.95 -15.08 6.50
CA ILE A 170 -5.40 -13.88 5.79
C ILE A 170 -5.46 -14.21 4.30
N VAL A 171 -6.56 -13.88 3.65
CA VAL A 171 -6.79 -14.02 2.21
C VAL A 171 -6.96 -12.63 1.62
N LYS A 172 -6.28 -12.35 0.51
CA LYS A 172 -6.37 -11.10 -0.24
C LYS A 172 -6.63 -11.40 -1.71
N ALA A 173 -7.51 -10.65 -2.36
CA ALA A 173 -7.63 -10.68 -3.82
C ALA A 173 -6.39 -10.02 -4.46
N THR A 174 -5.95 -10.54 -5.61
CA THR A 174 -4.65 -10.13 -6.18
C THR A 174 -4.73 -8.98 -7.19
N ALA A 175 -5.91 -8.68 -7.75
CA ALA A 175 -6.04 -7.68 -8.81
C ALA A 175 -6.91 -6.46 -8.50
N LEU A 176 -7.61 -6.46 -7.38
CA LEU A 176 -8.43 -5.34 -6.93
C LEU A 176 -8.21 -5.15 -5.44
N LYS A 177 -8.04 -3.90 -5.01
CA LYS A 177 -8.06 -3.50 -3.59
C LYS A 177 -9.52 -3.64 -3.10
N GLY A 178 -9.97 -4.88 -2.94
CA GLY A 178 -11.39 -5.23 -2.77
C GLY A 178 -11.71 -6.06 -1.53
N GLY A 179 -10.72 -6.57 -0.80
CA GLY A 179 -10.96 -7.24 0.47
C GLY A 179 -9.75 -7.92 1.07
N ILE A 180 -9.67 -7.84 2.40
CA ILE A 180 -8.74 -8.61 3.23
C ILE A 180 -9.63 -9.41 4.18
N TRP A 181 -9.60 -10.73 4.05
CA TRP A 181 -10.44 -11.63 4.85
C TRP A 181 -9.58 -12.43 5.81
N SER A 182 -10.08 -12.63 7.02
CA SER A 182 -9.44 -13.51 7.99
C SER A 182 -10.29 -14.76 8.20
N ILE A 183 -9.74 -15.90 7.79
CA ILE A 183 -10.41 -17.19 7.74
C ILE A 183 -9.91 -18.04 8.88
N LYS A 184 -10.82 -18.51 9.74
CA LYS A 184 -10.47 -19.52 10.76
C LYS A 184 -10.24 -20.87 10.06
N LEU A 185 -9.13 -21.51 10.36
CA LEU A 185 -8.75 -22.77 9.74
C LEU A 185 -9.37 -23.97 10.47
N ASP A 186 -9.48 -25.08 9.75
CA ASP A 186 -10.00 -26.35 10.23
C ASP A 186 -9.21 -27.52 9.61
N LEU A 187 -9.33 -28.71 10.20
CA LEU A 187 -8.75 -29.92 9.61
C LEU A 187 -9.60 -30.46 8.46
N ASP A 188 -10.89 -30.12 8.45
CA ASP A 188 -11.82 -30.44 7.36
C ASP A 188 -11.77 -29.36 6.26
N PRO A 189 -11.36 -29.70 5.01
CA PRO A 189 -11.33 -28.75 3.91
C PRO A 189 -12.71 -28.16 3.58
N THR A 190 -13.79 -28.91 3.77
CA THR A 190 -15.16 -28.45 3.49
C THR A 190 -15.54 -27.28 4.40
N VAL A 191 -15.15 -27.35 5.67
CA VAL A 191 -15.39 -26.28 6.65
C VAL A 191 -14.57 -25.03 6.31
N VAL A 192 -13.36 -25.20 5.78
CA VAL A 192 -12.53 -24.07 5.33
C VAL A 192 -13.13 -23.42 4.08
N GLU A 193 -13.63 -24.22 3.15
CA GLU A 193 -14.33 -23.76 1.94
C GLU A 193 -15.60 -22.97 2.27
N GLU A 194 -16.46 -23.48 3.15
CA GLU A 194 -17.67 -22.77 3.60
C GLU A 194 -17.34 -21.41 4.21
N ARG A 195 -16.29 -21.34 5.06
CA ARG A 195 -15.83 -20.07 5.66
C ARG A 195 -15.24 -19.11 4.63
N LEU A 196 -14.57 -19.62 3.61
CA LEU A 196 -14.11 -18.78 2.49
C LEU A 196 -15.30 -18.20 1.73
N LEU A 197 -16.27 -19.05 1.36
CA LEU A 197 -17.46 -18.63 0.64
C LEU A 197 -18.25 -17.57 1.44
N GLU A 198 -18.44 -17.79 2.74
CA GLU A 198 -19.10 -16.85 3.64
C GLU A 198 -18.35 -15.50 3.71
N ALA A 199 -17.02 -15.54 3.82
CA ALA A 199 -16.22 -14.34 3.96
C ALA A 199 -16.10 -13.53 2.66
N LEU A 200 -15.88 -14.20 1.53
CA LEU A 200 -15.64 -13.55 0.23
C LEU A 200 -16.95 -13.22 -0.50
N GLY A 201 -18.04 -13.95 -0.24
CA GLY A 201 -19.32 -13.74 -0.91
C GLY A 201 -19.20 -13.78 -2.44
N TRP A 202 -19.61 -12.71 -3.12
CA TRP A 202 -19.54 -12.61 -4.58
C TRP A 202 -18.12 -12.62 -5.14
N ASP A 203 -17.11 -12.21 -4.36
CA ASP A 203 -15.71 -12.33 -4.80
C ASP A 203 -15.29 -13.79 -4.94
N TYR A 204 -15.85 -14.71 -4.14
CA TYR A 204 -15.58 -16.14 -4.28
C TYR A 204 -15.99 -16.63 -5.66
N VAL A 205 -17.24 -16.35 -6.05
CA VAL A 205 -17.81 -16.75 -7.35
C VAL A 205 -17.01 -16.17 -8.52
N ARG A 206 -16.53 -14.93 -8.37
CA ARG A 206 -15.72 -14.27 -9.40
C ARG A 206 -14.32 -14.86 -9.53
N LEU A 207 -13.71 -15.28 -8.42
CA LEU A 207 -12.30 -15.70 -8.34
C LEU A 207 -12.10 -17.22 -8.44
N GLU A 208 -13.14 -18.01 -8.26
CA GLU A 208 -13.08 -19.47 -8.34
C GLU A 208 -12.55 -19.95 -9.72
N GLY A 209 -11.64 -20.93 -9.68
CA GLY A 209 -11.03 -21.51 -10.87
C GLY A 209 -9.96 -20.65 -11.55
N LEU A 210 -9.76 -19.40 -11.11
CA LEU A 210 -8.73 -18.52 -11.63
C LEU A 210 -7.38 -18.78 -10.97
N ALA A 211 -6.34 -18.94 -11.79
CA ALA A 211 -4.96 -19.08 -11.31
C ALA A 211 -4.43 -17.75 -10.73
N ASP A 212 -3.66 -17.82 -9.65
CA ASP A 212 -3.08 -16.64 -8.97
C ASP A 212 -4.12 -15.59 -8.54
N ALA A 213 -5.36 -16.00 -8.31
CA ALA A 213 -6.48 -15.12 -8.01
C ALA A 213 -6.43 -14.53 -6.60
N VAL A 214 -5.80 -15.26 -5.68
CA VAL A 214 -5.76 -14.93 -4.26
C VAL A 214 -4.37 -15.13 -3.69
N PHE A 215 -4.01 -14.26 -2.75
CA PHE A 215 -2.83 -14.39 -1.93
C PHE A 215 -3.24 -14.73 -0.50
N VAL A 216 -2.84 -15.91 -0.05
CA VAL A 216 -3.13 -16.43 1.28
C VAL A 216 -1.85 -16.47 2.12
N GLN A 217 -1.96 -16.12 3.39
CA GLN A 217 -0.85 -16.10 4.34
C GLN A 217 -1.30 -16.51 5.74
N ASP A 218 -0.41 -17.09 6.55
CA ASP A 218 -0.72 -17.29 7.96
C ASP A 218 -1.01 -15.94 8.60
N GLN A 219 -2.00 -15.88 9.50
CA GLN A 219 -2.25 -14.63 10.22
C GLN A 219 -1.16 -14.40 11.28
N LEU A 220 -0.56 -13.21 11.24
CA LEU A 220 0.28 -12.69 12.32
C LEU A 220 -0.50 -11.66 13.13
N GLU A 221 -0.21 -11.59 14.42
CA GLU A 221 -0.47 -10.40 15.21
C GLU A 221 0.61 -9.37 14.82
N LEU A 222 0.22 -8.17 14.39
CA LEU A 222 1.15 -7.17 13.83
C LEU A 222 1.14 -5.92 14.71
N ALA A 223 2.28 -5.62 15.33
CA ALA A 223 2.45 -4.49 16.22
C ALA A 223 3.24 -3.37 15.56
N TYR A 224 2.82 -2.11 15.77
CA TYR A 224 3.53 -0.92 15.32
C TYR A 224 3.78 -0.92 13.80
N GLU A 225 2.69 -1.05 13.03
CA GLU A 225 2.75 -0.96 11.58
C GLU A 225 3.28 0.41 11.12
N TYR A 226 4.25 0.37 10.21
CA TYR A 226 5.00 1.53 9.73
C TYR A 226 5.25 1.42 8.23
N ARG A 227 4.94 2.48 7.50
CA ARG A 227 5.12 2.58 6.06
C ARG A 227 6.39 3.35 5.72
N LEU A 228 7.15 2.84 4.75
CA LEU A 228 8.40 3.41 4.29
C LEU A 228 8.37 3.65 2.78
N PHE A 229 8.64 4.88 2.38
CA PHE A 229 8.78 5.29 0.99
C PHE A 229 10.22 5.13 0.55
N VAL A 230 10.45 4.31 -0.48
CA VAL A 230 11.77 4.00 -1.02
C VAL A 230 11.90 4.56 -2.43
N VAL A 231 13.01 5.23 -2.70
CA VAL A 231 13.38 5.72 -4.03
C VAL A 231 14.79 5.21 -4.35
N ASP A 232 14.97 4.51 -5.48
CA ASP A 232 16.25 3.90 -5.89
C ASP A 232 16.93 3.08 -4.77
N GLY A 233 16.14 2.30 -4.02
CA GLY A 233 16.65 1.50 -2.90
C GLY A 233 16.99 2.28 -1.63
N GLU A 234 16.82 3.61 -1.60
CA GLU A 234 17.00 4.45 -0.42
C GLU A 234 15.65 4.74 0.26
N VAL A 235 15.56 4.53 1.57
CA VAL A 235 14.39 4.92 2.36
C VAL A 235 14.39 6.44 2.58
N ILE A 236 13.41 7.13 2.00
CA ILE A 236 13.32 8.59 1.95
C ILE A 236 12.45 9.15 3.08
N SER A 237 11.29 8.58 3.32
CA SER A 237 10.34 9.02 4.34
C SER A 237 9.54 7.85 4.91
N GLY A 238 8.94 8.02 6.07
CA GLY A 238 8.03 7.03 6.63
C GLY A 238 7.15 7.60 7.73
N ALA A 239 6.09 6.86 8.04
CA ALA A 239 5.14 7.18 9.09
C ALA A 239 4.43 5.92 9.60
N GLY A 240 3.93 5.98 10.83
CA GLY A 240 3.06 4.94 11.36
C GLY A 240 1.76 4.86 10.55
N CYS A 241 1.24 3.65 10.35
CA CYS A 241 -0.04 3.42 9.67
C CYS A 241 -1.21 3.76 10.62
N ILE A 242 -1.35 5.05 10.94
CA ILE A 242 -2.44 5.64 11.73
C ILE A 242 -3.45 6.20 10.73
N GLU A 243 -4.60 5.55 10.63
CA GLU A 243 -5.59 5.82 9.57
C GLU A 243 -6.08 7.27 9.61
N GLU A 244 -6.32 7.84 10.79
CA GLU A 244 -6.77 9.23 10.87
C GLU A 244 -5.68 10.28 10.58
N PHE A 245 -4.44 9.88 10.28
CA PHE A 245 -3.34 10.80 9.99
C PHE A 245 -3.11 10.98 8.49
N THR A 246 -2.84 12.22 8.11
CA THR A 246 -2.50 12.64 6.74
C THR A 246 -1.13 13.34 6.74
N PRO A 247 -0.56 13.72 5.58
CA PRO A 247 0.67 14.51 5.56
C PRO A 247 0.57 15.83 6.33
N LEU A 248 -0.65 16.34 6.56
CA LEU A 248 -0.88 17.54 7.35
C LEU A 248 -0.68 17.31 8.85
N ASP A 249 -0.73 16.07 9.31
CA ASP A 249 -0.50 15.69 10.69
C ASP A 249 0.97 15.55 11.04
N ARG A 250 1.87 15.49 10.04
CA ARG A 250 3.31 15.27 10.18
C ARG A 250 3.92 16.15 11.27
N ASN A 251 4.72 15.54 12.15
CA ASN A 251 5.58 16.30 13.05
C ASN A 251 6.84 16.75 12.29
N ILE A 252 7.02 18.07 12.12
CA ILE A 252 8.16 18.63 11.37
C ILE A 252 9.49 18.35 12.08
N ASP A 253 9.48 18.32 13.42
CA ASP A 253 10.68 18.12 14.24
C ASP A 253 11.25 16.70 14.12
N ASP A 254 10.43 15.73 13.67
CA ASP A 254 10.85 14.34 13.45
C ASP A 254 11.61 14.15 12.12
N GLY A 255 11.75 15.21 11.32
CA GLY A 255 12.44 15.16 10.03
C GLY A 255 11.69 14.29 9.02
N SER A 256 12.37 13.31 8.42
CA SER A 256 11.81 12.48 7.36
C SER A 256 10.93 11.33 7.86
N PHE A 257 11.02 10.98 9.15
CA PHE A 257 10.42 9.77 9.74
C PHE A 257 9.57 10.14 10.94
N ASP A 258 8.25 10.19 10.75
CA ASP A 258 7.34 10.49 11.84
C ASP A 258 7.48 9.43 12.94
N THR A 259 7.66 9.87 14.19
CA THR A 259 7.98 8.97 15.30
C THR A 259 6.75 8.44 16.02
N ARG A 260 5.54 8.83 15.58
CA ARG A 260 4.28 8.38 16.15
C ARG A 260 3.83 7.08 15.49
N VAL A 261 3.42 6.16 16.34
CA VAL A 261 2.89 4.85 15.96
C VAL A 261 1.79 4.46 16.94
N ARG A 262 0.96 3.49 16.57
CA ARG A 262 0.10 2.78 17.51
C ARG A 262 0.46 1.31 17.54
N LYS A 263 0.35 0.68 18.71
CA LYS A 263 0.66 -0.75 18.84
C LYS A 263 -0.25 -1.58 17.95
N TRP A 264 -1.56 -1.41 18.10
CA TRP A 264 -2.56 -2.10 17.28
C TRP A 264 -3.35 -1.10 16.44
N ARG A 265 -3.36 -1.30 15.12
CA ARG A 265 -4.01 -0.39 14.16
C ARG A 265 -5.52 -0.31 14.31
N GLY A 266 -6.19 -1.41 14.65
CA GLY A 266 -7.66 -1.50 14.70
C GLY A 266 -8.18 -2.87 14.23
N PRO A 267 -9.45 -2.99 13.81
CA PRO A 267 -10.16 -4.26 13.57
C PRO A 267 -9.44 -5.22 12.62
N LEU A 268 -8.64 -4.72 11.67
CA LEU A 268 -7.88 -5.56 10.75
C LEU A 268 -6.52 -6.04 11.31
N ALA A 269 -6.03 -5.48 12.41
CA ALA A 269 -4.81 -5.91 13.12
C ALA A 269 -5.12 -6.73 14.38
N SER A 270 -6.35 -6.61 14.90
CA SER A 270 -6.81 -7.19 16.17
C SER A 270 -7.93 -8.21 15.97
N TYR A 271 -7.82 -9.14 15.00
CA TYR A 271 -8.92 -10.08 14.77
C TYR A 271 -9.05 -11.11 15.89
N GLY A 272 -9.94 -10.82 16.85
CA GLY A 272 -10.30 -11.70 17.96
C GLY A 272 -10.49 -11.00 19.31
N ARG A 273 -10.25 -9.69 19.43
CA ARG A 273 -10.51 -8.88 20.63
C ARG A 273 -11.34 -7.65 20.26
N ASP A 274 -12.19 -7.18 21.18
CA ASP A 274 -12.94 -5.93 21.05
C ASP A 274 -12.01 -4.81 20.55
N ALA A 275 -12.19 -4.43 19.29
CA ALA A 275 -11.10 -3.94 18.44
C ALA A 275 -10.94 -2.42 18.50
N THR A 276 -10.73 -1.87 19.69
CA THR A 276 -10.32 -0.48 19.84
C THR A 276 -8.85 -0.35 19.41
N PRO A 277 -8.51 0.54 18.45
CA PRO A 277 -7.12 0.87 18.13
C PRO A 277 -6.35 1.25 19.40
N SER A 278 -5.07 0.90 19.46
CA SER A 278 -4.22 1.41 20.53
C SER A 278 -4.04 2.92 20.40
N PRO A 279 -3.87 3.64 21.52
CA PRO A 279 -3.49 5.04 21.49
C PRO A 279 -2.25 5.29 20.63
N VAL A 280 -2.19 6.50 20.05
CA VAL A 280 -1.00 6.98 19.35
C VAL A 280 0.08 7.33 20.37
N GLU A 281 1.30 6.86 20.12
CA GLU A 281 2.45 7.00 21.01
C GLU A 281 3.70 7.45 20.24
N TYR A 282 4.53 8.30 20.86
CA TYR A 282 5.86 8.62 20.33
C TYR A 282 6.84 7.50 20.70
N ARG A 283 7.38 6.79 19.70
CA ARG A 283 8.24 5.62 19.90
C ARG A 283 9.48 5.67 19.00
N ILE A 284 10.37 6.61 19.28
CA ILE A 284 11.62 6.84 18.52
C ILE A 284 12.43 5.54 18.34
N GLY A 285 12.59 4.73 19.39
CA GLY A 285 13.34 3.46 19.32
C GLY A 285 12.71 2.42 18.40
N THR A 286 11.38 2.25 18.49
CA THR A 286 10.59 1.35 17.64
C THR A 286 10.70 1.76 16.18
N VAL A 287 10.52 3.05 15.90
CA VAL A 287 10.61 3.62 14.54
C VAL A 287 12.02 3.46 13.99
N ALA A 288 13.06 3.75 14.77
CA ALA A 288 14.45 3.58 14.35
C ALA A 288 14.77 2.12 13.97
N GLU A 289 14.23 1.14 14.69
CA GLU A 289 14.41 -0.28 14.38
C GLU A 289 13.68 -0.68 13.10
N LEU A 290 12.42 -0.26 12.92
CA LEU A 290 11.65 -0.52 11.71
C LEU A 290 12.26 0.15 10.47
N VAL A 291 12.74 1.39 10.60
CA VAL A 291 13.47 2.09 9.53
C VAL A 291 14.78 1.38 9.21
N LYS A 292 15.54 0.92 10.20
CA LYS A 292 16.78 0.14 9.99
C LYS A 292 16.48 -1.16 9.24
N PHE A 293 15.42 -1.87 9.62
CA PHE A 293 14.99 -3.08 8.94
C PHE A 293 14.53 -2.78 7.50
N GLY A 294 13.69 -1.76 7.31
CA GLY A 294 13.23 -1.35 6.00
C GLY A 294 14.35 -0.91 5.07
N ARG A 295 15.39 -0.24 5.57
CA ARG A 295 16.60 0.09 4.79
C ARG A 295 17.31 -1.15 4.25
N LYS A 296 17.35 -2.24 5.02
CA LYS A 296 17.89 -3.52 4.55
C LYS A 296 17.03 -4.11 3.44
N VAL A 297 15.70 -4.08 3.59
CA VAL A 297 14.78 -4.60 2.56
C VAL A 297 14.86 -3.74 1.29
N ALA A 298 14.90 -2.42 1.45
CA ALA A 298 15.03 -1.44 0.37
C ALA A 298 16.33 -1.64 -0.43
N SER A 299 17.46 -1.86 0.24
CA SER A 299 18.74 -2.09 -0.46
C SER A 299 18.74 -3.40 -1.26
N GLU A 300 18.03 -4.42 -0.77
CA GLU A 300 17.89 -5.69 -1.51
C GLU A 300 16.88 -5.58 -2.66
N HIS A 301 15.88 -4.71 -2.54
CA HIS A 301 14.95 -4.39 -3.63
C HIS A 301 15.65 -3.60 -4.74
N GLY A 302 16.44 -2.57 -4.36
CA GLY A 302 17.23 -1.74 -5.28
C GLY A 302 16.44 -0.73 -6.11
N GLY A 303 15.13 -0.93 -6.30
CA GLY A 303 14.24 -0.01 -6.99
C GLY A 303 13.38 0.87 -6.06
N THR A 304 12.41 1.55 -6.65
CA THR A 304 11.46 2.45 -6.00
C THR A 304 10.17 1.70 -5.65
N VAL A 305 9.80 1.71 -4.37
CA VAL A 305 8.69 0.93 -3.82
C VAL A 305 8.22 1.52 -2.49
N VAL A 306 7.04 1.14 -2.03
CA VAL A 306 6.60 1.40 -0.67
C VAL A 306 6.59 0.11 0.12
N ILE A 307 7.21 0.11 1.30
CA ILE A 307 7.37 -1.07 2.16
C ILE A 307 6.58 -0.85 3.44
N ASP A 308 5.63 -1.75 3.71
CA ASP A 308 4.97 -1.79 5.01
C ASP A 308 5.65 -2.82 5.89
N VAL A 309 6.08 -2.37 7.06
CA VAL A 309 6.77 -3.18 8.05
C VAL A 309 6.06 -3.11 9.40
N ALA A 310 6.20 -4.17 10.20
CA ALA A 310 5.70 -4.19 11.57
C ALA A 310 6.55 -5.15 12.40
N PHE A 311 6.34 -5.18 13.70
CA PHE A 311 6.80 -6.27 14.55
C PHE A 311 5.79 -7.41 14.57
N ASP A 312 6.25 -8.65 14.50
CA ASP A 312 5.39 -9.79 14.81
C ASP A 312 5.05 -9.82 16.32
N GLY A 313 3.77 -9.74 16.67
CA GLY A 313 3.29 -9.68 18.05
C GLY A 313 3.54 -10.94 18.90
N GLY A 314 4.29 -11.91 18.38
CA GLY A 314 4.63 -13.14 19.07
C GLY A 314 3.59 -14.24 18.95
N THR A 315 3.29 -14.71 17.73
CA THR A 315 2.60 -16.00 17.50
C THR A 315 3.46 -17.22 17.87
N ARG A 316 4.71 -17.02 18.32
CA ARG A 316 5.63 -18.08 18.79
C ARG A 316 5.85 -18.02 20.30
N GLY A 317 4.82 -18.29 21.10
CA GLY A 317 4.95 -18.74 22.50
C GLY A 317 5.84 -17.93 23.46
N ASN A 318 6.24 -16.71 23.12
CA ASN A 318 7.17 -15.88 23.89
C ASN A 318 6.48 -14.57 24.24
N ALA A 319 5.55 -14.65 25.20
CA ALA A 319 4.77 -13.54 25.75
C ALA A 319 5.61 -12.51 26.56
N HIS A 320 6.92 -12.42 26.32
CA HIS A 320 7.86 -11.64 27.14
C HIS A 320 8.78 -10.70 26.34
N ARG A 321 8.47 -10.42 25.07
CA ARG A 321 9.12 -9.30 24.37
C ARG A 321 8.07 -8.31 23.89
N ASP A 322 8.16 -7.08 24.40
CA ASP A 322 7.49 -5.91 23.84
C ASP A 322 8.00 -5.54 22.42
N SER A 323 8.86 -6.36 21.83
CA SER A 323 9.41 -6.25 20.48
C SER A 323 9.47 -7.64 19.83
N GLY A 324 8.60 -7.85 18.85
CA GLY A 324 8.71 -8.97 17.91
C GLY A 324 9.98 -8.91 17.07
N HIS A 325 10.06 -9.79 16.09
CA HIS A 325 10.94 -9.59 14.95
C HIS A 325 10.27 -8.66 13.93
N PRO A 326 11.01 -7.69 13.35
CA PRO A 326 10.46 -6.87 12.28
C PRO A 326 10.22 -7.74 11.04
N VAL A 327 9.05 -7.60 10.44
CA VAL A 327 8.58 -8.35 9.27
C VAL A 327 8.08 -7.40 8.19
N VAL A 328 8.16 -7.85 6.93
CA VAL A 328 7.49 -7.17 5.80
C VAL A 328 6.03 -7.63 5.75
N ILE A 329 5.10 -6.68 5.75
CA ILE A 329 3.67 -6.97 5.60
C ILE A 329 3.34 -7.05 4.12
N GLU A 330 3.67 -6.01 3.38
CA GLU A 330 3.39 -5.88 1.95
C GLU A 330 4.38 -4.90 1.28
N LEU A 331 4.45 -5.02 -0.04
CA LEU A 331 5.08 -4.04 -0.91
C LEU A 331 3.98 -3.39 -1.74
N ASN A 332 4.04 -2.08 -1.89
CA ASN A 332 3.05 -1.29 -2.61
C ASN A 332 3.74 -0.42 -3.67
N THR A 333 3.02 -0.14 -4.76
CA THR A 333 3.42 0.94 -5.68
C THR A 333 3.15 2.29 -5.04
N LEU A 334 3.96 3.30 -5.39
CA LEU A 334 3.78 4.67 -4.89
C LEU A 334 2.36 5.23 -5.10
N PRO A 335 1.68 5.00 -6.24
CA PRO A 335 0.36 5.60 -6.44
C PRO A 335 -0.78 4.87 -5.73
N ASN A 336 -0.54 3.64 -5.23
CA ASN A 336 -1.53 2.86 -4.48
C ASN A 336 -1.29 2.88 -2.97
N SER A 337 -0.19 3.49 -2.51
CA SER A 337 0.11 3.64 -1.09
C SER A 337 -0.52 4.90 -0.51
N GLY A 338 -1.25 4.75 0.60
CA GLY A 338 -1.60 5.84 1.51
C GLY A 338 -0.34 6.54 2.05
N LEU A 339 -0.41 7.84 2.24
CA LEU A 339 0.71 8.67 2.70
C LEU A 339 0.85 8.70 4.22
N TYR A 340 -0.24 8.62 4.99
CA TYR A 340 -0.22 8.87 6.44
C TYR A 340 0.51 10.19 6.76
N ALA A 341 1.12 10.30 7.94
CA ALA A 341 1.95 11.44 8.35
C ALA A 341 3.34 11.53 7.67
N SER A 342 3.53 10.92 6.48
CA SER A 342 4.83 10.95 5.77
C SER A 342 5.12 12.33 5.15
N ASN A 343 6.32 12.48 4.57
CA ASN A 343 6.74 13.69 3.86
C ASN A 343 6.70 13.48 2.34
N PRO A 344 5.55 13.71 1.67
CA PRO A 344 5.42 13.49 0.23
C PRO A 344 6.27 14.47 -0.60
N TRP A 345 6.54 15.69 -0.10
CA TRP A 345 7.39 16.66 -0.80
C TRP A 345 8.83 16.16 -0.94
N LEU A 346 9.39 15.56 0.12
CA LEU A 346 10.72 14.97 0.06
C LEU A 346 10.78 13.76 -0.88
N VAL A 347 9.73 12.92 -0.88
CA VAL A 347 9.63 11.79 -1.81
C VAL A 347 9.56 12.28 -3.26
N ALA A 348 8.72 13.27 -3.55
CA ALA A 348 8.58 13.85 -4.88
C ALA A 348 9.88 14.49 -5.37
N GLU A 349 10.59 15.24 -4.52
CA GLU A 349 11.89 15.82 -4.84
C GLU A 349 12.90 14.74 -5.24
N LYS A 350 12.96 13.64 -4.49
CA LYS A 350 13.88 12.52 -4.78
C LYS A 350 13.52 11.80 -6.08
N LEU A 351 12.24 11.63 -6.38
CA LEU A 351 11.77 11.01 -7.63
C LEU A 351 12.20 11.78 -8.89
N MET A 352 12.39 13.10 -8.80
CA MET A 352 12.82 13.91 -9.94
C MET A 352 14.23 13.55 -10.43
N THR A 353 15.07 13.07 -9.53
CA THR A 353 16.45 12.65 -9.83
C THR A 353 16.61 11.13 -9.88
N ALA A 354 15.54 10.38 -9.64
CA ALA A 354 15.60 8.93 -9.55
C ALA A 354 15.77 8.25 -10.92
N THR A 355 16.48 7.14 -10.91
CA THR A 355 16.66 6.25 -12.06
C THR A 355 15.40 5.41 -12.27
N ASP A 356 14.86 4.86 -11.19
CA ASP A 356 13.57 4.19 -11.13
C ASP A 356 12.55 5.07 -10.39
N ARG A 357 11.40 5.32 -10.99
CA ARG A 357 10.33 6.14 -10.39
C ARG A 357 9.18 5.30 -9.81
N GLY A 358 9.36 3.98 -9.73
CA GLY A 358 8.35 3.07 -9.22
C GLY A 358 7.25 2.76 -10.23
N TYR A 359 7.50 3.09 -11.51
CA TYR A 359 6.63 2.82 -12.65
C TYR A 359 7.14 1.65 -13.50
N LEU A 360 8.39 1.23 -13.27
CA LEU A 360 9.05 0.16 -13.98
C LEU A 360 9.11 -1.08 -13.07
N LEU A 361 7.99 -1.80 -12.97
CA LEU A 361 7.97 -3.14 -12.37
C LEU A 361 8.10 -4.24 -13.42
#